data_AF-A0A803RAM5-F1
#
_entry.id   AF-A0A803RAM5-F1
#
_cell.length_a   1.000
_cell.length_b   1.000
_cell.length_c   1.000
_cell.angle_alpha   90.00
_cell.angle_beta   90.00
_cell.angle_gamma   90.00
#
_symmetry.space_group_name_H-M   'P 1'
#
loop_
_entity.id
_entity.type
_entity.pdbx_description
1 polymer ?
#
loop_
_entity_poly.entity_id
_entity_poly.type
_entity_poly.pdbx_seq_one_letter_code
_entity_poly.pdbx_strand_id
1 'polypeptide(L)'
;MTKDEMVVDLAFRSKILLLSGAVLGSLSVGILGYAVVRNWNKLKEWRQRRRHQQSNPPANDDNEFHISEEDDTTDVPDGQLCVICLTRRRRSAFVPCGHLVCCQSCAISVEHAATPKCPLCRQEIRSSVRIYDS
;
A
#
# COMPACT_ATOMS: atom_id res chain seq x y z
N MET A 1 9.01 47.22 -60.75
CA MET A 1 8.55 47.04 -59.37
C MET A 1 7.57 48.16 -59.04
N THR A 2 6.27 47.88 -59.04
CA THR A 2 5.25 48.90 -58.75
C THR A 2 4.95 48.97 -57.25
N LYS A 3 4.32 50.06 -56.80
CA LYS A 3 3.99 50.24 -55.37
C LYS A 3 3.07 49.13 -54.86
N ASP A 4 2.12 48.70 -55.69
CA ASP A 4 1.12 47.69 -55.36
C ASP A 4 1.75 46.30 -55.19
N GLU A 5 2.76 45.98 -56.00
CA GLU A 5 3.55 44.75 -55.95
C GLU A 5 4.26 44.58 -54.58
N MET A 6 4.82 45.68 -54.05
CA MET A 6 5.46 45.70 -52.72
C MET A 6 4.45 45.61 -51.56
N VAL A 7 3.24 46.17 -51.72
CA VAL A 7 2.17 46.07 -50.71
C VAL A 7 1.64 44.63 -50.62
N VAL A 8 1.49 43.94 -51.75
CA VAL A 8 1.05 42.54 -51.77
C VAL A 8 2.09 41.60 -51.13
N ASP A 9 3.38 41.77 -51.42
CA ASP A 9 4.47 41.00 -50.78
C ASP A 9 4.50 41.19 -49.25
N LEU A 10 4.38 42.43 -48.76
CA LEU A 10 4.33 42.71 -47.32
C LEU A 10 3.09 42.09 -46.64
N ALA A 11 1.92 42.13 -47.31
CA ALA A 11 0.69 41.52 -46.82
C ALA A 11 0.70 39.99 -46.87
N PHE A 12 1.50 39.39 -47.76
CA PHE A 12 1.70 37.94 -47.82
C PHE A 12 2.62 37.46 -46.69
N ARG A 13 3.76 38.15 -46.49
CA ARG A 13 4.72 37.84 -45.41
C ARG A 13 4.09 37.97 -44.02
N SER A 14 3.30 39.02 -43.77
CA SER A 14 2.63 39.18 -42.47
C SER A 14 1.63 38.05 -42.18
N LYS A 15 0.84 37.62 -43.18
CA LYS A 15 -0.07 36.47 -43.05
C LYS A 15 0.66 35.15 -42.76
N ILE A 16 1.80 34.91 -43.42
CA ILE A 16 2.63 33.72 -43.15
C ILE A 16 3.15 33.71 -41.71
N LEU A 17 3.66 34.86 -41.21
CA LEU A 17 4.18 34.98 -39.84
C LEU A 17 3.08 34.79 -38.78
N LEU A 18 1.86 35.28 -39.03
CA LEU A 18 0.73 35.07 -38.14
C LEU A 18 0.28 33.59 -38.10
N LEU A 19 0.23 32.93 -39.26
CA LEU A 19 -0.16 31.51 -39.34
C LEU A 19 0.90 30.58 -38.73
N SER A 20 2.20 30.84 -38.96
CA SER A 20 3.26 30.03 -38.35
C SER A 20 3.28 30.17 -36.83
N GLY A 21 3.05 31.39 -36.29
CA GLY A 21 2.88 31.62 -34.86
C GLY A 21 1.70 30.85 -34.26
N ALA A 22 0.54 30.83 -34.94
CA ALA A 22 -0.62 30.06 -34.48
C ALA A 22 -0.37 28.54 -34.48
N VAL A 23 0.25 28.01 -35.55
CA VAL A 23 0.60 26.57 -35.64
C VAL A 23 1.60 26.18 -34.56
N LEU A 24 2.69 26.93 -34.38
CA LEU A 24 3.69 26.64 -33.34
C LEU A 24 3.08 26.76 -31.93
N GLY A 25 2.27 27.78 -31.68
CA GLY A 25 1.57 27.95 -30.40
C GLY A 25 0.63 26.79 -30.07
N SER A 26 -0.19 26.35 -31.04
CA SER A 26 -1.09 25.20 -30.85
C SER A 26 -0.33 23.89 -30.62
N LEU A 27 0.79 23.66 -31.32
CA LEU A 27 1.67 22.51 -31.09
C LEU A 27 2.30 22.56 -29.70
N SER A 28 2.83 23.70 -29.26
CA SER A 28 3.39 23.85 -27.92
C SER A 28 2.35 23.62 -26.82
N VAL A 29 1.18 24.23 -26.92
CA VAL A 29 0.08 24.05 -25.94
C VAL A 29 -0.41 22.59 -25.94
N GLY A 30 -0.53 21.96 -27.11
CA GLY A 30 -0.87 20.55 -27.24
C GLY A 30 0.16 19.61 -26.60
N ILE A 31 1.46 19.83 -26.84
CA ILE A 31 2.55 19.03 -26.27
C ILE A 31 2.64 19.21 -24.75
N LEU A 32 2.59 20.44 -24.23
CA LEU A 32 2.60 20.69 -22.79
C LEU A 32 1.34 20.11 -22.12
N GLY A 33 0.15 20.33 -22.70
CA GLY A 33 -1.10 19.78 -22.19
C GLY A 33 -1.08 18.24 -22.15
N TYR A 34 -0.59 17.61 -23.21
CA TYR A 34 -0.42 16.16 -23.28
C TYR A 34 0.58 15.64 -22.25
N ALA A 35 1.73 16.32 -22.07
CA ALA A 35 2.72 15.96 -21.07
C ALA A 35 2.15 16.08 -19.64
N VAL A 36 1.42 17.16 -19.34
CA VAL A 36 0.73 17.35 -18.06
C VAL A 36 -0.32 16.26 -17.83
N VAL A 37 -1.17 15.95 -18.81
CA VAL A 37 -2.20 14.90 -18.69
C VAL A 37 -1.57 13.51 -18.51
N ARG A 38 -0.55 13.14 -19.29
CA ARG A 38 0.15 11.86 -19.11
C ARG A 38 0.84 11.76 -17.75
N ASN A 39 1.51 12.83 -17.31
CA ASN A 39 2.15 12.88 -16.00
C ASN A 39 1.13 12.84 -14.86
N TRP A 40 -0.03 13.48 -15.03
CA TRP A 40 -1.12 13.42 -14.06
C TRP A 40 -1.78 12.05 -14.02
N ASN A 41 -1.93 11.35 -15.15
CA ASN A 41 -2.47 9.98 -15.16
C ASN A 41 -1.52 9.01 -14.45
N LYS A 42 -0.22 9.08 -14.77
CA LYS A 42 0.85 8.41 -14.01
C LYS A 42 0.75 8.75 -12.53
N LEU A 43 0.70 10.03 -12.15
CA LEU A 43 0.65 10.44 -10.76
C LEU A 43 -0.64 9.99 -10.06
N LYS A 44 -1.79 9.90 -10.76
CA LYS A 44 -3.06 9.39 -10.25
C LYS A 44 -2.97 7.89 -9.95
N GLU A 45 -2.42 7.09 -10.86
CA GLU A 45 -2.11 5.67 -10.63
C GLU A 45 -1.21 5.50 -9.40
N TRP A 46 -0.17 6.33 -9.26
CA TRP A 46 0.74 6.30 -8.10
C TRP A 46 0.06 6.78 -6.80
N ARG A 47 -0.95 7.64 -6.89
CA ARG A 47 -1.73 8.13 -5.73
C ARG A 47 -2.80 7.11 -5.31
N GLN A 48 -3.36 6.34 -6.25
CA GLN A 48 -4.25 5.21 -5.95
C GLN A 48 -3.48 4.01 -5.38
N ARG A 49 -2.32 3.66 -5.96
CA ARG A 49 -1.39 2.69 -5.34
C ARG A 49 -1.01 3.13 -3.93
N ARG A 50 -0.66 4.41 -3.73
CA ARG A 50 -0.40 4.94 -2.37
C ARG A 50 -1.61 4.85 -1.44
N ARG A 51 -2.85 5.12 -1.88
CA ARG A 51 -4.03 4.95 -1.02
C ARG A 51 -4.24 3.48 -0.60
N HIS A 52 -4.11 2.51 -1.52
CA HIS A 52 -4.16 1.08 -1.17
C HIS A 52 -2.96 0.63 -0.30
N GLN A 53 -1.78 1.19 -0.51
CA GLN A 53 -0.56 0.95 0.28
C GLN A 53 -0.53 1.74 1.62
N GLN A 54 -1.55 2.55 1.91
CA GLN A 54 -1.68 3.26 3.17
C GLN A 54 -2.90 2.78 3.97
N SER A 55 -3.84 2.07 3.32
CA SER A 55 -4.83 1.21 3.98
C SER A 55 -4.28 -0.17 4.33
N ASN A 56 -3.22 -0.64 3.65
CA ASN A 56 -2.47 -1.84 4.04
C ASN A 56 -1.06 -1.47 4.53
N PRO A 57 -0.63 -1.87 5.74
CA PRO A 57 0.79 -1.82 6.13
C PRO A 57 1.65 -2.67 5.16
N PRO A 58 2.98 -2.52 5.14
CA PRO A 58 3.83 -3.25 4.20
C PRO A 58 3.70 -4.77 4.40
N ALA A 59 3.02 -5.41 3.44
CA ALA A 59 2.92 -6.86 3.38
C ALA A 59 4.26 -7.44 2.92
N ASN A 60 4.92 -8.15 3.83
CA ASN A 60 5.75 -9.27 3.41
C ASN A 60 4.81 -10.40 2.97
N ASP A 61 5.01 -10.89 1.74
CA ASP A 61 4.79 -12.29 1.40
C ASP A 61 5.55 -13.16 2.46
N ASP A 62 5.02 -14.24 3.02
CA ASP A 62 3.85 -15.05 2.66
C ASP A 62 3.04 -15.46 3.93
N ASN A 63 1.80 -15.98 3.72
CA ASN A 63 0.88 -16.63 4.68
C ASN A 63 -0.40 -15.83 5.03
N GLU A 64 -1.37 -15.83 4.11
CA GLU A 64 -2.73 -15.32 4.34
C GLU A 64 -3.56 -16.28 5.22
N PHE A 65 -3.29 -16.28 6.53
CA PHE A 65 -4.17 -16.92 7.50
C PHE A 65 -5.20 -15.90 8.00
N HIS A 66 -6.33 -15.83 7.29
CA HIS A 66 -7.48 -14.98 7.60
C HIS A 66 -8.15 -15.44 8.91
N ILE A 67 -7.56 -15.07 10.05
CA ILE A 67 -8.18 -15.25 11.36
C ILE A 67 -9.36 -14.30 11.44
N SER A 68 -10.56 -14.84 11.59
CA SER A 68 -11.67 -14.09 12.15
C SER A 68 -11.26 -13.57 13.52
N GLU A 69 -11.01 -12.25 13.60
CA GLU A 69 -10.92 -11.53 14.86
C GLU A 69 -12.32 -11.48 15.47
N GLU A 70 -12.78 -12.62 16.00
CA GLU A 70 -13.85 -12.66 16.98
C GLU A 70 -13.35 -11.91 18.21
N ASP A 71 -13.88 -10.69 18.30
CA ASP A 71 -13.62 -9.69 19.31
C ASP A 71 -13.98 -10.21 20.71
N ASP A 72 -12.94 -10.54 21.46
CA ASP A 72 -12.98 -11.00 22.85
C ASP A 72 -12.28 -9.94 23.73
N THR A 73 -12.51 -8.65 23.43
CA THR A 73 -11.90 -7.51 24.14
C THR A 73 -12.67 -7.06 25.38
N THR A 74 -13.86 -7.61 25.64
CA THR A 74 -14.65 -7.28 26.83
C THR A 74 -14.37 -8.24 27.99
N ASP A 75 -13.61 -7.74 28.97
CA ASP A 75 -13.42 -8.33 30.31
C ASP A 75 -12.73 -9.71 30.37
N VAL A 76 -11.54 -9.82 29.76
CA VAL A 76 -10.64 -10.97 29.96
C VAL A 76 -9.87 -10.78 31.29
N PRO A 77 -9.98 -11.69 32.27
CA PRO A 77 -9.24 -11.58 33.53
C PRO A 77 -7.71 -11.62 33.29
N ASP A 78 -6.93 -10.88 34.08
CA ASP A 78 -5.46 -10.81 33.97
C ASP A 78 -4.80 -12.19 33.85
N GLY A 79 -5.26 -13.17 34.65
CA GLY A 79 -4.80 -14.55 34.64
C GLY A 79 -5.06 -15.32 33.33
N GLN A 80 -5.78 -14.74 32.37
CA GLN A 80 -6.16 -15.32 31.07
C GLN A 80 -5.66 -14.49 29.87
N LEU A 81 -4.91 -13.40 30.09
CA LEU A 81 -4.32 -12.60 29.02
C LEU A 81 -3.11 -13.27 28.37
N CYS A 82 -2.87 -12.92 27.10
CA CYS A 82 -1.67 -13.28 26.34
C CYS A 82 -0.43 -12.58 26.91
N VAL A 83 0.60 -13.35 27.24
CA VAL A 83 1.85 -12.85 27.88
C VAL A 83 2.70 -11.92 27.01
N ILE A 84 2.32 -11.70 25.73
CA ILE A 84 3.05 -10.85 24.79
C ILE A 84 2.34 -9.50 24.57
N CYS A 85 1.04 -9.50 24.25
CA CYS A 85 0.31 -8.25 24.01
C CYS A 85 -0.43 -7.71 25.25
N LEU A 86 -0.72 -8.54 26.25
CA LEU A 86 -1.49 -8.18 27.44
C LEU A 86 -2.87 -7.56 27.16
N THR A 87 -3.43 -7.77 25.96
CA THR A 87 -4.75 -7.21 25.54
C THR A 87 -5.79 -8.27 25.20
N ARG A 88 -5.35 -9.45 24.73
CA ARG A 88 -6.23 -10.50 24.20
C ARG A 88 -6.08 -11.80 24.99
N ARG A 89 -7.18 -12.55 25.14
CA ARG A 89 -7.22 -13.88 25.77
C ARG A 89 -6.22 -14.84 25.11
N ARG A 90 -5.51 -15.64 25.91
CA ARG A 90 -4.66 -16.71 25.39
C ARG A 90 -5.51 -17.86 24.84
N ARG A 91 -5.42 -18.09 23.52
CA ARG A 91 -6.17 -19.10 22.76
C ARG A 91 -5.26 -20.02 21.92
N SER A 92 -3.94 -19.97 22.09
CA SER A 92 -2.99 -20.76 21.28
C SER A 92 -1.99 -21.54 22.13
N ALA A 93 -1.93 -22.86 21.91
CA ALA A 93 -0.99 -23.77 22.55
C ALA A 93 0.17 -24.12 21.60
N PHE A 94 1.40 -24.15 22.11
CA PHE A 94 2.59 -24.42 21.32
C PHE A 94 2.97 -25.90 21.26
N VAL A 95 3.24 -26.43 20.07
CA VAL A 95 3.68 -27.82 19.85
C VAL A 95 5.21 -27.87 19.82
N PRO A 96 5.89 -28.79 20.53
CA PRO A 96 5.33 -29.92 21.29
C PRO A 96 5.09 -29.66 22.79
N CYS A 97 5.38 -28.46 23.30
CA CYS A 97 5.44 -28.21 24.75
C CYS A 97 4.08 -28.04 25.46
N GLY A 98 2.98 -27.90 24.71
CA GLY A 98 1.60 -27.80 25.22
C GLY A 98 1.20 -26.46 25.83
N HIS A 99 2.12 -25.49 25.96
CA HIS A 99 1.87 -24.28 26.74
C HIS A 99 0.90 -23.30 26.05
N LEU A 100 -0.29 -23.12 26.65
CA LEU A 100 -1.30 -22.13 26.29
C LEU A 100 -0.97 -20.76 26.93
N VAL A 101 -0.20 -19.93 26.22
CA VAL A 101 0.30 -18.63 26.74
C VAL A 101 0.11 -17.43 25.80
N CYS A 102 -0.26 -17.66 24.54
CA CYS A 102 -0.43 -16.60 23.54
C CYS A 102 -1.87 -16.52 22.99
N CYS A 103 -2.26 -15.33 22.55
CA CYS A 103 -3.38 -15.15 21.61
C CYS A 103 -2.92 -15.50 20.19
N GLN A 104 -3.86 -15.72 19.27
CA GLN A 104 -3.57 -16.28 17.95
C GLN A 104 -2.55 -15.48 17.12
N SER A 105 -2.69 -14.16 17.04
CA SER A 105 -1.76 -13.32 16.28
C SER A 105 -0.35 -13.32 16.87
N CYS A 106 -0.23 -13.30 18.21
CA CYS A 106 1.06 -13.37 18.90
C CYS A 106 1.70 -14.76 18.77
N ALA A 107 0.91 -15.83 18.74
CA ALA A 107 1.42 -17.19 18.52
C ALA A 107 2.04 -17.33 17.13
N ILE A 108 1.38 -16.83 16.08
CA ILE A 108 1.93 -16.80 14.71
C ILE A 108 3.20 -15.95 14.64
N SER A 109 3.24 -14.82 15.35
CA SER A 109 4.44 -13.97 15.41
C SER A 109 5.64 -14.67 16.07
N VAL A 110 5.39 -15.57 17.04
CA VAL A 110 6.44 -16.41 17.66
C VAL A 110 6.83 -17.58 16.75
N GLU A 111 5.87 -18.15 16.01
CA GLU A 111 6.08 -19.25 15.06
C GLU A 111 6.92 -18.80 13.85
N HIS A 112 6.71 -17.57 13.36
CA HIS A 112 7.49 -16.97 12.27
C HIS A 112 8.82 -16.32 12.74
N ALA A 113 9.18 -16.40 14.03
CA ALA A 113 10.41 -15.81 14.54
C ALA A 113 11.66 -16.62 14.13
N ALA A 114 12.79 -15.93 13.93
CA ALA A 114 14.06 -16.56 13.49
C ALA A 114 14.59 -17.68 14.42
N THR A 115 14.16 -17.72 15.69
CA THR A 115 14.32 -18.90 16.57
C THR A 115 13.00 -19.12 17.32
N PRO A 116 12.09 -19.98 16.80
CA PRO A 116 10.74 -20.09 17.34
C PRO A 116 10.77 -20.87 18.66
N LYS A 117 10.48 -20.18 19.78
CA LYS A 117 10.57 -20.74 21.14
C LYS A 117 9.37 -20.34 21.99
N CYS A 118 8.90 -21.27 22.82
CA CYS A 118 7.80 -21.01 23.75
C CYS A 118 8.20 -19.92 24.77
N PRO A 119 7.42 -18.84 24.93
CA PRO A 119 7.71 -17.78 25.90
C PRO A 119 7.80 -18.25 27.36
N LEU A 120 7.14 -19.36 27.72
CA LEU A 120 7.12 -19.89 29.08
C LEU A 120 8.32 -20.80 29.38
N CYS A 121 8.49 -21.87 28.60
CA CYS A 121 9.50 -22.91 28.87
C CYS A 121 10.76 -22.83 27.99
N ARG A 122 10.83 -21.88 27.04
CA ARG A 122 11.93 -21.68 26.08
C ARG A 122 12.24 -22.87 25.15
N GLN A 123 11.46 -23.95 25.23
CA GLN A 123 11.54 -25.08 24.29
C GLN A 123 11.22 -24.59 22.87
N GLU A 124 11.96 -25.12 21.90
CA GLU A 124 11.73 -24.89 20.48
C GLU A 124 10.33 -25.38 20.06
N ILE A 125 9.62 -24.55 19.30
CA ILE A 125 8.25 -24.85 18.85
C ILE A 125 8.27 -25.19 17.37
N ARG A 126 7.39 -26.10 16.96
CA ARG A 126 7.19 -26.49 15.55
C ARG A 126 5.98 -25.82 14.92
N SER A 127 4.95 -25.58 15.73
CA SER A 127 3.72 -24.90 15.32
C SER A 127 2.90 -24.45 16.54
N SER A 128 1.87 -23.66 16.30
CA SER A 128 0.83 -23.30 17.26
C SER A 128 -0.55 -23.84 16.85
N VAL A 129 -1.35 -24.24 17.84
CA VAL A 129 -2.73 -24.75 17.65
C VAL A 129 -3.71 -23.86 18.38
N ARG A 130 -4.77 -23.41 17.69
CA ARG A 130 -5.86 -22.64 18.29
C ARG A 130 -6.76 -23.55 19.12
N ILE A 131 -6.99 -23.16 20.37
CA ILE A 131 -7.92 -23.79 21.30
C ILE A 131 -9.21 -22.97 21.30
N TYR A 132 -10.34 -23.67 21.27
CA TYR A 132 -11.68 -23.11 21.39
C TYR A 132 -12.29 -23.61 22.70
N ASP A 133 -12.87 -22.71 23.49
CA ASP A 133 -13.75 -23.03 24.61
C ASP A 133 -15.04 -23.69 24.09
N SER A 134 -15.72 -24.48 24.93
CA SER A 134 -17.03 -25.09 24.65
C SER A 134 -18.12 -24.51 25.54
#